data_AF-A0A1Y4DBV6-F1
#
_entry.id   AF-A0A1Y4DBV6-F1
#
_cell.length_a   1.000
_cell.length_b   1.000
_cell.length_c   1.000
_cell.angle_alpha   90.00
_cell.angle_beta   90.00
_cell.angle_gamma   90.00
#
_symmetry.space_group_name_H-M   'P 1'
#
loop_
_entity.id
_entity.type
_entity.pdbx_description
1 polymer ?
#
loop_
_entity_poly.entity_id
_entity_poly.type
_entity_poly.pdbx_seq_one_letter_code
_entity_poly.pdbx_strand_id
1 'polypeptide(L)'
;MKEMRYYPGFEIMDENWLKFALLYFDVLHPIMPDSLDQKEMYLSKKFQIVMDETDLIDRYSPSYEHKACAFRRTYEEIKKYLEDPKIYNIYFPVKNNENIIEKWKNKNNQNFILFREKYSQNFF
;
A
#
# COMPACT_ATOMS: atom_id res chain seq x y z
N MET A 1 -1.28 -7.82 23.75
CA MET A 1 -0.67 -8.81 22.84
C MET A 1 -0.23 -8.01 21.61
N LYS A 2 -0.04 -8.59 20.41
CA LYS A 2 0.59 -7.86 19.28
C LYS A 2 -0.45 -7.36 18.27
N GLU A 3 -0.43 -6.07 17.99
CA GLU A 3 -1.13 -5.46 16.85
C GLU A 3 -0.28 -5.59 15.59
N MET A 4 -0.91 -5.81 14.44
CA MET A 4 -0.22 -5.93 13.16
C MET A 4 -0.73 -4.91 12.15
N ARG A 5 0.16 -4.06 11.62
CA ARG A 5 -0.16 -3.21 10.45
C ARG A 5 0.02 -3.99 9.16
N TYR A 6 -0.96 -3.94 8.27
CA TYR A 6 -0.92 -4.62 6.98
C TYR A 6 -0.86 -3.63 5.79
N TYR A 7 0.14 -3.84 4.94
CA TYR A 7 0.47 -3.05 3.74
C TYR A 7 1.21 -3.97 2.76
N PRO A 8 1.10 -3.82 1.41
CA PRO A 8 0.43 -2.74 0.66
C PRO A 8 -1.05 -2.93 0.36
N GLY A 9 -1.56 -4.16 0.47
CA GLY A 9 -2.96 -4.49 0.17
C GLY A 9 -3.96 -3.98 1.22
N PHE A 10 -5.24 -4.13 0.93
CA PHE A 10 -6.33 -3.88 1.89
C PHE A 10 -6.77 -5.16 2.60
N GLU A 11 -6.58 -6.30 1.96
CA GLU A 11 -6.93 -7.63 2.45
C GLU A 11 -5.73 -8.58 2.29
N ILE A 12 -5.65 -9.54 3.20
CA ILE A 12 -4.80 -10.72 3.04
C ILE A 12 -5.58 -11.77 2.25
N MET A 13 -5.15 -12.03 1.01
CA MET A 13 -5.82 -13.00 0.14
C MET A 13 -5.55 -14.46 0.52
N ASP A 14 -4.46 -14.73 1.25
CA ASP A 14 -4.15 -16.08 1.73
C ASP A 14 -4.93 -16.39 3.01
N GLU A 15 -6.00 -17.17 2.86
CA GLU A 15 -6.87 -17.56 3.98
C GLU A 15 -6.13 -18.36 5.06
N ASN A 16 -5.14 -19.18 4.70
CA ASN A 16 -4.39 -19.96 5.67
C ASN A 16 -3.50 -19.04 6.48
N TRP A 17 -2.80 -18.13 5.79
CA TRP A 17 -1.98 -17.12 6.45
C TRP A 17 -2.82 -16.28 7.41
N LEU A 18 -3.99 -15.79 6.97
CA LEU A 18 -4.87 -14.98 7.82
C LEU A 18 -5.32 -15.76 9.06
N LYS A 19 -5.80 -17.00 8.90
CA LYS A 19 -6.19 -17.85 10.04
C LYS A 19 -5.07 -18.01 11.05
N PHE A 20 -3.86 -18.32 10.60
CA PHE A 20 -2.72 -18.46 11.50
C PHE A 20 -2.32 -17.13 12.14
N ALA A 21 -2.30 -16.04 11.38
CA ALA A 21 -1.97 -14.71 11.90
C ALA A 21 -2.93 -14.29 13.03
N LEU A 22 -4.23 -14.56 12.87
CA LEU A 22 -5.24 -14.26 13.88
C LEU A 22 -5.13 -15.11 15.17
N LEU A 23 -4.32 -16.17 15.18
CA LEU A 23 -3.98 -16.87 16.42
C LEU A 23 -2.86 -16.18 17.22
N TYR A 24 -2.06 -15.34 16.56
CA TYR A 24 -0.87 -14.72 17.15
C TYR A 24 -1.00 -13.20 17.34
N PHE A 25 -1.88 -12.55 16.59
CA PHE A 25 -2.17 -11.13 16.68
C PHE A 25 -3.55 -10.90 17.26
N ASP A 26 -3.69 -9.85 18.07
CA ASP A 26 -5.00 -9.45 18.60
C ASP A 26 -5.87 -8.88 17.48
N VAL A 27 -5.30 -7.92 16.77
CA VAL A 27 -6.00 -7.13 15.77
C VAL A 27 -5.08 -6.90 14.58
N LEU A 28 -5.62 -7.19 13.40
CA LEU A 28 -5.03 -6.83 12.13
C LEU A 28 -5.51 -5.44 11.71
N HIS A 29 -4.56 -4.55 11.45
CA HIS A 29 -4.78 -3.17 11.05
C HIS A 29 -4.38 -2.91 9.60
N PRO A 30 -5.23 -3.26 8.62
CA PRO A 30 -4.98 -2.95 7.22
C PRO A 30 -5.02 -1.44 6.98
N ILE A 31 -4.02 -0.92 6.25
CA ILE A 31 -3.99 0.49 5.87
C ILE A 31 -4.97 0.71 4.72
N MET A 32 -6.15 1.25 5.01
CA MET A 32 -7.22 1.48 4.04
C MET A 32 -7.47 2.98 3.82
N PRO A 33 -7.77 3.42 2.58
CA PRO A 33 -8.20 4.79 2.33
C PRO A 33 -9.61 5.03 2.88
N ASP A 34 -9.90 6.26 3.31
CA ASP A 34 -11.21 6.60 3.87
C ASP A 34 -12.32 6.49 2.81
N SER A 35 -11.99 6.69 1.53
CA SER A 35 -12.91 6.51 0.38
C SER A 35 -13.31 5.07 0.11
N LEU A 36 -12.72 4.09 0.81
CA LEU A 36 -13.04 2.67 0.63
C LEU A 36 -14.35 2.25 1.31
N ASP A 37 -15.25 3.19 1.58
CA ASP A 37 -16.59 2.91 2.11
C ASP A 37 -17.39 1.97 1.16
N GLN A 38 -16.97 1.86 -0.12
CA GLN A 38 -17.38 0.79 -1.04
C GLN A 38 -16.56 -0.50 -0.83
N LYS A 39 -16.57 -1.05 0.40
CA LYS A 39 -15.85 -2.29 0.79
C LYS A 39 -16.09 -3.43 -0.21
N GLU A 40 -17.32 -3.51 -0.72
CA GLU A 40 -17.82 -4.52 -1.65
C GLU A 40 -17.06 -4.60 -2.97
N MET A 41 -16.46 -3.48 -3.41
CA MET A 41 -15.71 -3.42 -4.66
C MET A 41 -14.27 -3.94 -4.52
N TYR A 42 -13.69 -3.85 -3.32
CA TYR A 42 -12.24 -4.04 -3.12
C TYR A 42 -11.87 -5.16 -2.16
N LEU A 43 -12.82 -5.66 -1.36
CA LEU A 43 -12.60 -6.72 -0.38
C LEU A 43 -13.42 -7.96 -0.75
N SER A 44 -12.86 -9.14 -0.50
CA SER A 44 -13.62 -10.37 -0.62
C SER A 44 -14.75 -10.42 0.40
N LYS A 45 -15.83 -11.13 0.06
CA LYS A 45 -16.96 -11.32 0.97
C LYS A 45 -16.56 -11.95 2.31
N LYS A 46 -15.58 -12.86 2.29
CA LYS A 46 -15.10 -13.52 3.51
C LYS A 46 -14.39 -12.53 4.43
N PHE A 47 -13.54 -11.66 3.88
CA PHE A 47 -12.82 -10.67 4.67
C PHE A 47 -13.76 -9.59 5.21
N GLN A 48 -14.78 -9.21 4.45
CA GLN A 48 -15.85 -8.32 4.94
C GLN A 48 -16.58 -8.93 6.14
N ILE A 49 -16.99 -10.20 6.05
CA ILE A 49 -17.64 -10.91 7.16
C ILE A 49 -16.76 -10.89 8.42
N VAL A 50 -15.48 -11.23 8.31
CA VAL A 50 -14.58 -11.22 9.48
C VAL A 50 -14.45 -9.81 10.06
N MET A 51 -14.29 -8.80 9.22
CA MET A 51 -14.15 -7.40 9.66
C MET A 51 -15.44 -6.83 10.28
N ASP A 52 -16.61 -7.25 9.81
CA ASP A 52 -17.90 -6.72 10.28
C ASP A 52 -18.47 -7.53 11.48
N GLU A 53 -18.12 -8.82 11.60
CA GLU A 53 -18.65 -9.71 12.65
C GLU A 53 -17.67 -9.98 13.80
N THR A 54 -16.40 -9.53 13.71
CA THR A 54 -15.37 -9.76 14.73
C THR A 54 -14.55 -8.51 15.02
N ASP A 55 -13.82 -8.51 16.13
CA ASP A 55 -12.84 -7.48 16.52
C ASP A 55 -11.42 -7.77 16.02
N LEU A 56 -11.25 -8.83 15.21
CA LEU A 56 -9.94 -9.31 14.75
C LEU A 56 -9.32 -8.43 13.65
N ILE A 57 -10.13 -7.60 12.98
CA ILE A 57 -9.69 -6.73 11.89
C ILE A 57 -10.26 -5.33 12.10
N ASP A 58 -9.39 -4.34 12.31
CA ASP A 58 -9.78 -2.95 12.47
C ASP A 58 -9.01 -2.04 11.51
N ARG A 59 -9.74 -1.28 10.71
CA ARG A 59 -9.14 -0.46 9.64
C ARG A 59 -8.23 0.62 10.22
N TYR A 60 -7.03 0.77 9.66
CA TYR A 60 -6.15 1.88 10.01
C TYR A 60 -6.12 2.92 8.89
N SER A 61 -6.58 4.13 9.20
CA SER A 61 -6.38 5.31 8.35
C SER A 61 -5.34 6.22 9.01
N PRO A 62 -4.17 6.44 8.38
CA PRO A 62 -3.16 7.32 8.95
C PRO A 62 -3.64 8.77 9.02
N SER A 63 -3.20 9.51 10.05
CA SER A 63 -3.47 10.95 10.15
C SER A 63 -2.81 11.73 8.99
N TYR A 64 -3.26 12.96 8.77
CA TYR A 64 -2.68 13.85 7.77
C TYR A 64 -1.17 14.04 7.98
N GLU A 65 -0.70 14.23 9.22
CA GLU A 65 0.74 14.42 9.47
C GLU A 65 1.55 13.17 9.09
N HIS A 66 1.04 11.98 9.40
CA HIS A 66 1.69 10.73 9.00
C HIS A 66 1.74 10.57 7.47
N LYS A 67 0.65 10.91 6.77
CA LYS A 67 0.59 10.91 5.30
C LYS A 67 1.58 11.91 4.70
N ALA A 68 1.64 13.12 5.24
CA ALA A 68 2.57 14.17 4.79
C ALA A 68 4.03 13.78 5.03
N CYS A 69 4.35 13.19 6.18
CA CYS A 69 5.69 12.71 6.51
C CYS A 69 6.12 11.56 5.60
N ALA A 70 5.24 10.56 5.39
CA ALA A 70 5.49 9.46 4.47
C ALA A 70 5.71 9.97 3.04
N PHE A 71 4.87 10.90 2.57
CA PHE A 71 5.04 11.53 1.27
C PHE A 71 6.40 12.22 1.12
N ARG A 72 6.78 13.07 2.09
CA ARG A 72 8.07 13.79 2.03
C ARG A 72 9.25 12.82 1.93
N ARG A 73 9.26 11.76 2.74
CA ARG A 73 10.31 10.74 2.71
C ARG A 73 10.35 10.00 1.38
N THR A 74 9.19 9.60 0.86
CA THR A 74 9.10 8.95 -0.46
C THR A 74 9.57 9.88 -1.57
N TYR A 75 9.19 11.16 -1.54
CA TYR A 75 9.64 12.15 -2.52
C TYR A 75 11.16 12.35 -2.48
N GLU A 76 11.75 12.51 -1.29
CA GLU A 76 13.19 12.62 -1.12
C GLU A 76 13.93 11.39 -1.68
N GLU A 77 13.36 10.21 -1.49
CA GLU A 77 13.95 8.96 -1.99
C GLU A 77 13.81 8.82 -3.52
N ILE A 78 12.61 9.09 -4.07
CA ILE A 78 12.36 9.12 -5.51
C ILE A 78 13.26 10.14 -6.22
N LYS A 79 13.46 11.31 -5.62
CA LYS A 79 14.30 12.37 -6.17
C LYS A 79 15.75 11.89 -6.39
N LYS A 80 16.32 11.14 -5.45
CA LYS A 80 17.67 10.55 -5.60
C LYS A 80 17.76 9.64 -6.82
N TYR A 81 16.73 8.81 -7.05
CA TYR A 81 16.66 7.94 -8.23
C TYR A 81 16.54 8.72 -9.54
N LEU A 82 15.86 9.86 -9.54
CA LEU A 82 15.69 10.69 -10.73
C LEU A 82 16.94 11.51 -11.08
N GLU A 83 17.72 11.91 -10.07
CA GLU A 83 18.95 12.70 -10.26
C GLU A 83 20.11 11.87 -10.82
N ASP A 84 20.29 10.63 -10.36
CA ASP A 84 21.28 9.69 -10.92
C ASP A 84 20.75 8.26 -11.05
N PRO A 85 19.98 7.96 -12.11
CA PRO A 85 19.37 6.65 -12.30
C PRO A 85 20.39 5.51 -12.41
N LYS A 86 21.60 5.80 -12.90
CA LYS A 86 22.62 4.78 -13.20
C LYS A 86 23.15 4.11 -11.94
N ILE A 87 23.32 4.88 -10.86
CA ILE A 87 23.77 4.36 -9.55
C ILE A 87 22.77 3.34 -8.99
N TYR A 88 21.48 3.52 -9.26
CA TYR A 88 20.43 2.72 -8.66
C TYR A 88 19.87 1.61 -9.55
N ASN A 89 20.42 1.43 -10.77
CA ASN A 89 20.03 0.34 -11.68
C ASN A 89 20.15 -1.06 -11.04
N ILE A 90 21.01 -1.23 -10.03
CA ILE A 90 21.16 -2.50 -9.29
C ILE A 90 19.90 -2.84 -8.50
N TYR A 91 19.21 -1.85 -7.93
CA TYR A 91 18.00 -2.05 -7.12
C TYR A 91 16.75 -2.29 -7.95
N PHE A 92 16.75 -1.82 -9.19
CA PHE A 92 15.66 -2.03 -10.14
C PHE A 92 16.22 -2.65 -11.42
N PRO A 93 16.58 -3.95 -11.40
CA PRO A 93 17.14 -4.61 -12.56
C PRO A 93 16.10 -4.60 -13.68
N VAL A 94 16.29 -3.70 -14.64
CA VAL A 94 15.41 -3.61 -15.79
C VAL A 94 15.87 -4.67 -16.78
N LYS A 95 14.95 -5.56 -17.19
CA LYS A 95 15.23 -6.47 -18.30
C LYS A 95 15.58 -5.61 -19.53
N ASN A 96 16.63 -6.00 -20.26
CA ASN A 96 17.02 -5.40 -21.54
C ASN A 96 17.50 -3.94 -21.52
N ASN A 97 18.13 -3.46 -20.44
CA ASN A 97 18.64 -2.08 -20.35
C ASN A 97 17.56 -0.99 -20.58
N GLU A 98 16.27 -1.28 -20.37
CA GLU A 98 15.25 -0.23 -20.50
C GLU A 98 15.49 0.87 -19.46
N ASN A 99 15.35 2.12 -19.88
CA ASN A 99 15.44 3.26 -18.98
C ASN A 99 14.24 3.26 -18.03
N ILE A 100 14.49 3.07 -16.73
CA ILE A 100 13.42 2.98 -15.72
C ILE A 100 12.52 4.23 -15.69
N ILE A 101 13.09 5.41 -15.97
CA ILE A 101 12.33 6.66 -16.03
C ILE A 101 11.36 6.63 -17.21
N GLU A 102 11.80 6.15 -18.38
CA GLU A 102 10.93 6.02 -19.55
C GLU A 102 9.82 5.00 -19.30
N LYS A 103 10.15 3.90 -18.62
CA LYS A 103 9.17 2.90 -18.20
C LYS A 103 8.10 3.51 -17.29
N TRP A 104 8.48 4.33 -16.31
CA TRP A 104 7.53 4.99 -15.38
C TRP A 104 6.68 6.07 -16.06
N LYS A 105 7.25 6.80 -17.02
CA LYS A 105 6.52 7.82 -17.82
C LYS A 105 5.55 7.22 -18.82
N ASN A 106 5.77 5.97 -19.25
CA ASN A 106 4.91 5.31 -20.20
C ASN A 106 3.54 5.00 -19.56
N LYS A 107 2.48 5.61 -20.09
CA LYS A 107 1.09 5.42 -19.63
C LYS A 107 0.63 3.96 -19.69
N ASN A 108 1.16 3.16 -20.63
CA ASN A 108 0.81 1.74 -20.74
C ASN A 108 1.28 0.93 -19.53
N ASN A 109 2.27 1.43 -18.77
CA ASN A 109 2.77 0.81 -17.54
C ASN A 109 2.09 1.36 -16.27
N GLN A 110 1.17 2.32 -16.40
CA GLN A 110 0.43 2.91 -15.29
C GLN A 110 -0.87 2.14 -15.07
N ASN A 111 -0.74 0.88 -14.64
CA ASN A 111 -1.84 -0.09 -14.51
C ASN A 111 -2.36 -0.25 -13.07
N PHE A 112 -2.03 0.68 -12.17
CA PHE A 112 -2.47 0.66 -10.78
C PHE A 112 -3.42 1.83 -10.48
N ILE A 113 -4.44 1.56 -9.66
CA ILE A 113 -5.34 2.58 -9.15
C ILE A 113 -4.66 3.28 -7.96
N LEU A 114 -4.61 4.61 -8.02
CA LEU A 114 -4.09 5.44 -6.94
C LEU A 114 -5.25 6.04 -6.15
N PHE A 115 -5.31 5.76 -4.85
CA PHE A 115 -6.28 6.34 -3.94
C PHE A 115 -5.73 7.65 -3.38
N ARG A 116 -6.43 8.76 -3.60
CA ARG A 116 -5.99 10.10 -3.18
C ARG A 116 -5.68 10.16 -1.68
N GLU A 117 -6.45 9.43 -0.89
CA GLU A 117 -6.36 9.38 0.57
C GLU A 117 -5.09 8.67 1.07
N LYS A 118 -4.39 7.94 0.20
CA LYS A 118 -3.09 7.32 0.52
C LYS A 118 -1.90 8.23 0.28
N TYR A 119 -2.11 9.42 -0.28
CA TYR A 119 -1.05 10.39 -0.58
C TYR A 119 -1.37 11.75 0.04
N SER A 120 -0.34 12.59 0.17
CA SER A 120 -0.53 13.97 0.59
C SER A 120 -1.25 14.77 -0.51
N GLN A 121 -2.00 15.82 -0.14
CA GLN A 121 -2.55 16.77 -1.11
C GLN A 121 -1.47 17.42 -1.99
N ASN A 122 -0.22 17.44 -1.51
CA ASN A 122 0.94 17.96 -2.23
C ASN A 122 1.52 16.98 -3.28
N PHE A 123 0.90 15.82 -3.50
CA PHE A 123 1.36 14.82 -4.47
C PHE A 123 1.03 15.20 -5.92
N PHE A 124 0.00 16.00 -6.16
CA PHE A 124 -0.49 16.37 -7.49
C PHE A 124 -0.15 17.82 -7.85
#